data_AF-A0AAV4JKX8-F1
#
_entry.id   AF-A0AAV4JKX8-F1
#
_cell.length_a   1.000
_cell.length_b   1.000
_cell.length_c   1.000
_cell.angle_alpha   90.00
_cell.angle_beta   90.00
_cell.angle_gamma   90.00
#
_symmetry.space_group_name_H-M   'P 1'
#
loop_
_entity.id
_entity.type
_entity.pdbx_description
1 polymer ?
#
loop_
_entity_poly.entity_id
_entity_poly.type
_entity_poly.pdbx_seq_one_letter_code
_entity_poly.pdbx_strand_id
1 'polypeptide(L)'
;MATFVGYIDECETGDHRCLALSNCTNVIGSYTCSCDSGYYWHQASASCTADACQSNPCQLDWDCHLLDAGASYVCSPKDGSLRTDDDDENHWKRAVIIVSCVLGALCLILLIVVICLAIRRKRALEMDAYSNSRYNDVAANPRQQGYNKRGSATEMSEQRSRRNVYEAPGRNGDYTQAYDNRSFRSDQL
;
A
#
# COMPACT_ATOMS: atom_id res chain seq x y z
N MET A 1 -31.45 -64.30 37.99
CA MET A 1 -32.22 -63.16 38.55
C MET A 1 -32.89 -62.48 37.36
N ALA A 2 -34.22 -62.58 37.22
CA ALA A 2 -34.94 -61.76 36.25
C ALA A 2 -35.20 -60.41 36.93
N THR A 3 -34.49 -59.36 36.52
CA THR A 3 -34.80 -58.00 36.95
C THR A 3 -36.08 -57.58 36.23
N PHE A 4 -37.20 -57.58 36.95
CA PHE A 4 -38.45 -57.00 36.46
C PHE A 4 -38.24 -55.48 36.35
N VAL A 5 -38.07 -55.00 35.12
CA VAL A 5 -38.08 -53.57 34.84
C VAL A 5 -39.55 -53.17 34.70
N GLY A 6 -40.08 -52.51 35.72
CA GLY A 6 -41.45 -52.01 35.71
C GLY A 6 -41.61 -50.89 34.68
N TYR A 7 -42.71 -50.95 33.93
CA TYR A 7 -43.18 -49.85 33.08
C TYR A 7 -44.10 -48.98 33.92
N ILE A 8 -43.51 -48.10 34.71
CA ILE A 8 -44.23 -46.98 35.34
C ILE A 8 -44.03 -45.77 34.42
N ASP A 9 -45.06 -44.94 34.24
CA ASP A 9 -44.95 -43.70 33.47
C ASP A 9 -44.79 -42.51 34.42
N GLU A 10 -43.55 -42.11 34.67
CA GLU A 10 -43.24 -40.97 35.53
C GLU A 10 -43.71 -39.64 34.90
N CYS A 11 -43.88 -39.59 33.57
CA CYS A 11 -44.34 -38.40 32.86
C CYS A 11 -45.85 -38.16 33.06
N GLU A 12 -46.67 -39.20 33.01
CA GLU A 12 -48.12 -39.09 33.28
C GLU A 12 -48.44 -38.91 34.76
N THR A 13 -47.64 -39.54 35.64
CA THR A 13 -47.84 -39.44 37.09
C THR A 13 -47.27 -38.15 37.68
N GLY A 14 -46.43 -37.43 36.92
CA GLY A 14 -45.73 -36.23 37.36
C GLY A 14 -44.56 -36.53 38.31
N ASP A 15 -44.20 -37.80 38.49
CA ASP A 15 -43.15 -38.27 39.39
C ASP A 15 -41.76 -38.22 38.73
N HIS A 16 -41.50 -37.15 37.98
CA HIS A 16 -40.26 -36.90 37.25
C HIS A 16 -39.53 -35.66 37.77
N ARG A 17 -38.23 -35.57 37.47
CA ARG A 17 -37.38 -34.42 37.83
C ARG A 17 -36.99 -33.54 36.65
N CYS A 18 -37.70 -33.67 35.52
CA CYS A 18 -37.52 -32.76 34.39
C CYS A 18 -37.68 -31.30 34.82
N LEU A 19 -36.80 -30.44 34.32
CA LEU A 19 -36.78 -29.03 34.68
C LEU A 19 -37.81 -28.25 33.85
N ALA A 20 -38.05 -26.99 34.23
CA ALA A 20 -38.88 -26.11 33.42
C ALA A 20 -38.30 -26.00 31.98
N LEU A 21 -39.20 -25.80 31.01
CA LEU A 21 -38.85 -25.67 29.57
C LEU A 21 -38.23 -26.96 29.00
N SER A 22 -38.63 -28.11 29.55
CA SER A 22 -38.27 -29.43 29.05
C SER A 22 -39.47 -30.37 29.03
N ASN A 23 -39.45 -31.29 28.07
CA ASN A 23 -40.44 -32.32 27.85
C ASN A 23 -39.98 -33.65 28.47
N CYS A 24 -40.89 -34.33 29.15
CA CYS A 24 -40.67 -35.65 29.71
C CYS A 24 -41.09 -36.72 28.70
N THR A 25 -40.20 -37.67 28.41
CA THR A 25 -40.51 -38.84 27.58
C THR A 25 -40.30 -40.10 28.42
N ASN A 26 -41.38 -40.86 28.61
CA ASN A 26 -41.33 -42.13 29.33
C ASN A 26 -40.58 -43.20 28.50
N VAL A 27 -39.72 -43.99 29.15
CA VAL A 27 -39.00 -45.11 28.55
C VAL A 27 -39.13 -46.36 29.43
N ILE A 28 -38.82 -47.55 28.89
CA ILE A 28 -38.96 -48.76 29.71
C ILE A 28 -37.95 -48.73 30.85
N GLY A 29 -38.46 -48.61 32.08
CA GLY A 29 -37.67 -48.61 33.32
C GLY A 29 -37.17 -47.25 33.79
N SER A 30 -37.52 -46.14 33.13
CA SER A 30 -37.13 -44.77 33.50
C SER A 30 -37.88 -43.74 32.64
N TYR A 31 -37.58 -42.46 32.81
CA TYR A 31 -37.93 -41.40 31.86
C TYR A 31 -36.68 -40.68 31.35
N THR A 32 -36.82 -39.91 30.28
CA THR A 32 -35.82 -38.95 29.79
C THR A 32 -36.42 -37.54 29.73
N CYS A 33 -35.57 -36.53 29.88
CA CYS A 33 -35.97 -35.13 29.77
C CYS A 33 -35.21 -34.48 28.62
N SER A 34 -35.91 -33.78 27.74
CA SER A 34 -35.32 -33.03 26.63
C SER A 34 -35.84 -31.60 26.62
N CYS A 35 -34.97 -30.61 26.40
CA CYS A 35 -35.42 -29.21 26.30
C CYS A 35 -36.46 -29.02 25.20
N ASP A 36 -37.39 -28.11 25.43
CA ASP A 36 -38.42 -27.74 24.46
C ASP A 36 -37.80 -27.13 23.19
N SER A 37 -38.57 -27.10 22.10
CA SER A 37 -38.10 -26.50 20.85
C SER A 37 -37.68 -25.04 21.04
N GLY A 38 -36.47 -24.70 20.61
CA GLY A 38 -35.86 -23.37 20.81
C GLY A 38 -35.13 -23.19 22.15
N TYR A 39 -35.07 -24.24 22.97
CA TYR A 39 -34.30 -24.30 24.21
C TYR A 39 -33.20 -25.36 24.14
N TYR A 40 -32.12 -25.10 24.85
CA TYR A 40 -30.90 -25.88 24.82
C TYR A 40 -30.36 -26.14 26.22
N TRP A 41 -29.71 -27.29 26.40
CA TRP A 41 -29.18 -27.69 27.70
C TRP A 41 -27.94 -26.88 28.07
N HIS A 42 -28.03 -26.05 29.11
CA HIS A 42 -26.91 -25.30 29.63
C HIS A 42 -26.26 -26.04 30.81
N GLN A 43 -25.02 -26.49 30.63
CA GLN A 43 -24.32 -27.28 31.65
C GLN A 43 -24.06 -26.50 32.95
N ALA A 44 -23.70 -25.21 32.85
CA ALA A 44 -23.31 -24.43 34.03
C ALA A 44 -24.50 -24.09 34.95
N SER A 45 -25.69 -23.89 34.39
CA SER A 45 -26.91 -23.70 35.17
C SER A 45 -27.72 -24.99 35.35
N ALA A 46 -27.25 -26.11 34.77
CA ALA A 46 -27.95 -27.38 34.67
C ALA A 46 -29.45 -27.19 34.35
N SER A 47 -29.77 -26.40 33.31
CA SER A 47 -31.15 -26.03 32.96
C SER A 47 -31.30 -25.72 31.47
N CYS A 48 -32.53 -25.71 30.97
CA CYS A 48 -32.84 -25.38 29.58
C CYS A 48 -32.89 -23.86 29.40
N THR A 49 -32.06 -23.31 28.51
CA THR A 49 -31.98 -21.88 28.20
C THR A 49 -32.37 -21.64 26.75
N ALA A 50 -32.98 -20.49 26.46
CA ALA A 50 -33.34 -20.13 25.09
C ALA A 50 -32.10 -20.05 24.18
N ASP A 51 -32.30 -20.20 22.87
CA ASP A 51 -31.29 -19.99 21.84
C ASP A 51 -30.57 -18.64 22.06
N ALA A 52 -29.28 -18.71 22.37
CA ALA A 52 -28.50 -17.54 22.72
C ALA A 52 -28.30 -16.56 21.55
N CYS A 53 -28.49 -17.00 20.30
CA CYS A 53 -28.44 -16.16 19.10
C CYS A 53 -29.78 -15.51 18.75
N GLN A 54 -30.89 -15.91 19.37
CA GLN A 54 -32.24 -15.43 19.02
C GLN A 54 -32.43 -13.92 19.30
N SER A 55 -31.75 -13.37 20.30
CA SER A 55 -31.77 -11.93 20.62
C SER A 55 -30.82 -11.10 19.75
N ASN A 56 -30.18 -11.69 18.75
CA ASN A 56 -29.13 -11.09 17.94
C ASN A 56 -28.06 -10.37 18.79
N PRO A 57 -27.34 -11.10 19.64
CA PRO A 57 -26.43 -10.51 20.63
C PRO A 57 -25.12 -9.97 20.04
N CYS A 58 -24.83 -10.23 18.76
CA CYS A 58 -23.59 -9.81 18.10
C CYS A 58 -23.71 -8.40 17.48
N GLN A 59 -22.57 -7.73 17.29
CA GLN A 59 -22.51 -6.42 16.63
C GLN A 59 -22.98 -6.50 15.17
N LEU A 60 -23.37 -5.37 14.59
CA LEU A 60 -23.70 -5.28 13.16
C LEU A 60 -22.56 -5.87 12.33
N ASP A 61 -22.92 -6.74 11.40
CA ASP A 61 -22.01 -7.43 10.47
C ASP A 61 -21.18 -8.61 11.05
N TRP A 62 -21.60 -9.15 12.20
CA TRP A 62 -21.06 -10.38 12.78
C TRP A 62 -22.07 -11.52 12.68
N ASP A 63 -21.59 -12.75 12.47
CA ASP A 63 -22.39 -13.96 12.55
C ASP A 63 -22.36 -14.53 13.96
N CYS A 64 -23.51 -14.98 14.43
CA CYS A 64 -23.65 -15.64 15.72
C CYS A 64 -23.60 -17.17 15.52
N HIS A 65 -22.67 -17.83 16.20
CA HIS A 65 -22.57 -19.28 16.20
C HIS A 65 -22.90 -19.83 17.59
N LEU A 66 -23.81 -20.79 17.64
CA LEU A 66 -24.18 -21.48 18.87
C LEU A 66 -23.05 -22.39 19.36
N LEU A 67 -22.80 -22.34 20.65
CA LEU A 67 -21.89 -23.20 21.41
C LEU A 67 -22.67 -23.99 22.45
N ASP A 68 -22.05 -25.04 22.98
CA ASP A 68 -22.60 -25.87 24.06
C ASP A 68 -24.04 -26.29 23.79
N ALA A 69 -24.24 -26.90 22.62
CA ALA A 69 -25.54 -27.35 22.13
C ALA A 69 -26.61 -26.24 22.06
N GLY A 70 -26.25 -24.95 21.99
CA GLY A 70 -27.17 -23.81 21.82
C GLY A 70 -27.39 -22.96 23.07
N ALA A 71 -26.76 -23.31 24.19
CA ALA A 71 -26.86 -22.57 25.43
C ALA A 71 -25.84 -21.41 25.58
N SER A 72 -24.81 -21.39 24.73
CA SER A 72 -23.81 -20.33 24.65
C SER A 72 -23.65 -19.88 23.19
N TYR A 73 -22.97 -18.77 22.96
CA TYR A 73 -22.70 -18.27 21.60
C TYR A 73 -21.31 -17.67 21.48
N VAL A 74 -20.80 -17.67 20.25
CA VAL A 74 -19.61 -16.93 19.84
C VAL A 74 -19.95 -16.09 18.62
N CYS A 75 -19.46 -14.86 18.59
CA CYS A 75 -19.57 -13.99 17.42
C CYS A 75 -18.33 -14.15 16.55
N SER A 76 -18.52 -14.40 15.26
CA SER A 76 -17.48 -14.41 14.24
C SER A 76 -17.71 -13.29 13.22
N PRO A 77 -16.66 -12.78 12.56
CA PRO A 77 -16.85 -11.89 11.43
C PRO A 77 -17.61 -12.64 10.32
N LYS A 78 -18.59 -11.97 9.69
CA LYS A 78 -19.23 -12.50 8.48
C LYS A 78 -18.17 -12.78 7.41
N ASP A 79 -18.36 -13.86 6.66
CA ASP A 79 -17.48 -14.16 5.52
C ASP A 79 -17.53 -12.99 4.52
N GLY A 80 -16.36 -12.45 4.16
CA GLY A 80 -16.23 -11.19 3.42
C GLY A 80 -16.03 -9.92 4.26
N SER A 81 -16.12 -9.98 5.61
CA SER A 81 -15.63 -8.92 6.53
C SER A 81 -14.18 -9.15 6.94
N LEU A 82 -13.52 -10.17 6.40
CA LEU A 82 -12.08 -10.09 6.22
C LEU A 82 -11.87 -8.85 5.35
N ARG A 83 -11.46 -7.75 5.99
CA ARG A 83 -10.53 -6.83 5.34
C ARG A 83 -9.42 -7.75 4.88
N THR A 84 -9.54 -8.19 3.65
CA THR A 84 -8.43 -8.77 2.96
C THR A 84 -7.40 -7.66 3.04
N ASP A 85 -6.40 -7.84 3.90
CA ASP A 85 -5.10 -7.24 3.68
C ASP A 85 -4.51 -7.88 2.39
N ASP A 86 -5.27 -7.85 1.29
CA ASP A 86 -4.89 -8.10 -0.11
C ASP A 86 -3.97 -6.96 -0.60
N ASP A 87 -3.39 -6.20 0.31
CA ASP A 87 -2.34 -5.22 0.06
C ASP A 87 -0.99 -5.90 -0.20
N ASP A 88 -0.81 -7.17 0.18
CA ASP A 88 0.46 -7.89 -0.05
C ASP A 88 0.61 -8.40 -1.49
N GLU A 89 -0.47 -8.80 -2.15
CA GLU A 89 -0.39 -9.26 -3.55
C GLU A 89 -0.27 -8.10 -4.55
N ASN A 90 -0.72 -6.90 -4.16
CA ASN A 90 -0.63 -5.71 -4.99
C ASN A 90 0.70 -4.95 -4.82
N HIS A 91 1.45 -5.19 -3.75
CA HIS A 91 2.70 -4.49 -3.48
C HIS A 91 3.80 -4.84 -4.49
N TRP A 92 4.05 -6.12 -4.72
CA TRP A 92 5.14 -6.55 -5.61
C TRP A 92 4.82 -6.30 -7.10
N LYS A 93 3.55 -6.40 -7.51
CA LYS A 93 3.10 -6.10 -8.88
C LYS A 93 3.37 -4.62 -9.23
N ARG A 94 3.09 -3.70 -8.30
CA ARG A 94 3.41 -2.26 -8.45
C ARG A 94 4.92 -2.01 -8.52
N ALA A 95 5.71 -2.71 -7.70
CA ALA A 95 7.17 -2.59 -7.71
C ALA A 95 7.79 -3.08 -9.04
N VAL A 96 7.31 -4.20 -9.59
CA VAL A 96 7.80 -4.74 -10.87
C VAL A 96 7.56 -3.76 -12.02
N ILE A 97 6.38 -3.16 -12.11
CA ILE A 97 6.06 -2.19 -13.18
C ILE A 97 7.02 -0.99 -13.12
N ILE A 98 7.28 -0.44 -11.94
CA ILE A 98 8.19 0.71 -11.77
C ILE A 98 9.60 0.35 -12.22
N VAL A 99 10.12 -0.80 -11.78
CA VAL A 99 11.47 -1.26 -12.15
C VAL A 99 11.57 -1.48 -13.66
N SER A 100 10.56 -2.09 -14.28
CA SER A 100 10.51 -2.28 -15.74
C SER A 100 10.51 -0.96 -16.51
N CYS A 101 9.73 0.04 -16.08
CA CYS A 101 9.69 1.35 -16.72
C CYS A 101 11.04 2.09 -16.62
N VAL A 102 11.70 2.05 -15.46
CA VAL A 102 13.00 2.71 -15.26
C VAL A 102 14.09 2.06 -16.11
N LEU A 103 14.18 0.73 -16.13
CA LEU A 103 15.15 0.02 -16.96
C LEU A 103 14.90 0.27 -18.45
N GLY A 104 13.64 0.29 -18.89
CA GLY A 104 13.27 0.63 -20.26
C GLY A 104 13.68 2.04 -20.66
N ALA A 105 13.41 3.03 -19.80
CA ALA A 105 13.80 4.42 -20.03
C ALA A 105 15.33 4.57 -20.10
N LEU A 106 16.07 3.93 -19.21
CA LEU A 106 17.54 3.95 -19.21
C LEU A 106 18.11 3.32 -20.49
N CYS A 107 17.57 2.17 -20.92
CA CYS A 107 17.98 1.55 -22.18
C CYS A 107 17.69 2.44 -23.39
N LEU A 108 16.52 3.09 -23.44
CA LEU A 108 16.19 4.01 -24.53
C LEU A 108 17.11 5.24 -24.55
N ILE A 109 17.41 5.81 -23.38
CA ILE A 109 18.36 6.94 -23.26
C ILE A 109 19.75 6.52 -23.75
N LEU A 110 20.24 5.34 -23.34
CA LEU A 110 21.53 4.82 -23.78
C LEU A 110 21.57 4.59 -25.30
N LEU A 111 20.50 4.02 -25.88
CA LEU A 111 20.40 3.83 -27.33
C LEU A 111 20.43 5.16 -28.07
N ILE A 112 19.68 6.17 -27.60
CA ILE A 112 19.69 7.52 -28.17
C ILE A 112 21.09 8.13 -28.09
N VAL A 113 21.77 8.02 -26.95
CA VAL A 113 23.15 8.52 -26.77
C VAL A 113 24.10 7.83 -27.74
N VAL A 114 24.05 6.50 -27.86
CA VAL A 114 24.90 5.75 -28.80
C VAL A 114 24.63 6.15 -30.24
N ILE A 115 23.36 6.29 -30.65
CA ILE A 115 22.99 6.75 -31.98
C ILE A 115 23.52 8.18 -32.22
N CYS A 116 23.34 9.09 -31.26
CA CYS A 116 23.87 10.45 -31.35
C CYS A 116 25.40 10.46 -31.46
N LEU A 117 26.12 9.64 -30.69
CA LEU A 117 27.57 9.50 -30.76
C LEU A 117 28.01 8.92 -32.10
N ALA A 118 27.30 7.92 -32.63
CA ALA A 118 27.56 7.34 -33.95
C ALA A 118 27.35 8.37 -35.07
N ILE A 119 26.28 9.15 -35.01
CA ILE A 119 26.01 10.24 -35.96
C ILE A 119 27.09 11.33 -35.84
N ARG A 120 27.45 11.75 -34.62
CA ARG A 120 28.53 12.74 -34.39
C ARG A 120 29.87 12.24 -34.92
N ARG A 121 30.21 10.97 -34.67
CA ARG A 121 31.43 10.33 -35.16
C ARG A 121 31.43 10.22 -36.68
N LYS A 122 30.29 9.83 -37.29
CA LYS A 122 30.15 9.77 -38.76
C LYS A 122 30.36 11.15 -39.39
N ARG A 123 29.75 12.20 -38.83
CA ARG A 123 29.94 13.59 -39.29
C ARG A 123 31.37 14.09 -39.09
N ALA A 124 32.06 13.70 -38.03
CA ALA A 124 33.47 14.03 -37.82
C ALA A 124 34.37 13.38 -38.89
N LEU A 125 34.15 12.10 -39.20
CA LEU A 125 34.88 11.41 -40.27
C LEU A 125 34.58 12.00 -41.66
N GLU A 126 33.33 12.43 -41.91
CA GLU A 126 32.97 13.15 -43.15
C GLU A 126 33.64 14.54 -43.21
N MET A 127 33.79 15.23 -42.07
CA MET A 127 34.54 16.50 -41.96
C MET A 127 36.05 16.32 -42.21
N ASP A 128 36.64 15.21 -41.73
CA ASP A 128 38.04 14.88 -42.00
C ASP A 128 38.27 14.58 -43.49
N ALA A 129 37.32 13.93 -44.15
CA ALA A 129 37.36 13.71 -45.60
C ALA A 129 37.23 15.02 -46.41
N TYR A 130 36.38 15.97 -45.98
CA TYR A 130 36.25 17.30 -46.60
C TYR A 130 37.50 18.17 -46.40
N SER A 131 38.08 18.15 -45.19
CA SER A 131 39.35 18.83 -44.86
C SER A 131 40.52 18.29 -45.69
N ASN A 132 40.66 16.96 -45.79
CA ASN A 132 41.75 16.32 -46.52
C ASN A 132 41.61 16.51 -48.05
N SER A 133 40.37 16.51 -48.58
CA SER A 133 40.11 16.90 -49.97
C SER A 133 40.52 18.35 -50.24
N ARG A 134 40.12 19.30 -49.37
CA ARG A 134 40.49 20.72 -49.49
C ARG A 134 42.00 20.96 -49.32
N TYR A 135 42.68 20.17 -48.48
CA TYR A 135 44.14 20.19 -48.32
C TYR A 135 44.85 19.72 -49.60
N ASN A 136 44.37 18.64 -50.21
CA ASN A 136 44.91 18.11 -51.47
C ASN A 136 44.66 19.07 -52.65
N ASP A 137 43.51 19.75 -52.70
CA ASP A 137 43.22 20.77 -53.73
C ASP A 137 44.14 22.00 -53.62
N VAL A 138 44.50 22.42 -52.39
CA VAL A 138 45.46 23.51 -52.14
C VAL A 138 46.90 23.07 -52.45
N ALA A 139 47.25 21.82 -52.19
CA ALA A 139 48.56 21.25 -52.54
C ALA A 139 48.75 21.06 -54.06
N ALA A 140 47.65 20.86 -54.80
CA ALA A 140 47.67 20.72 -56.26
C ALA A 140 47.78 22.06 -57.03
N ASN A 141 47.52 23.22 -56.41
CA ASN A 141 47.64 24.53 -57.06
C ASN A 141 48.16 25.65 -56.13
N PRO A 142 49.49 25.85 -56.02
CA PRO A 142 50.09 26.82 -55.09
C PRO A 142 50.00 28.31 -55.53
N ARG A 143 49.27 28.67 -56.60
CA ARG A 143 49.34 30.02 -57.22
C ARG A 143 48.30 31.07 -56.77
N GLN A 144 47.57 30.88 -55.67
CA GLN A 144 46.70 31.96 -55.14
C GLN A 144 46.76 32.06 -53.60
N GLN A 145 47.93 32.45 -53.07
CA GLN A 145 48.00 33.06 -51.73
C GLN A 145 48.08 34.58 -51.87
N GLY A 146 46.92 35.21 -52.00
CA GLY A 146 46.77 36.65 -51.91
C GLY A 146 45.39 36.99 -51.36
N TYR A 147 45.37 37.54 -50.14
CA TYR A 147 44.21 38.17 -49.48
C TYR A 147 43.06 37.25 -48.97
N ASN A 148 43.22 36.71 -47.76
CA ASN A 148 42.32 37.00 -46.62
C ASN A 148 42.75 36.24 -45.35
N LYS A 149 43.41 36.95 -44.41
CA LYS A 149 43.63 36.48 -43.03
C LYS A 149 42.67 37.22 -42.08
N ARG A 150 41.66 36.50 -41.57
CA ARG A 150 40.98 36.65 -40.27
C ARG A 150 40.29 35.32 -40.01
N GLY A 151 40.49 34.56 -38.94
CA GLY A 151 41.38 34.57 -37.79
C GLY A 151 40.95 33.30 -37.03
N SER A 152 41.86 32.35 -36.82
CA SER A 152 41.60 31.07 -36.16
C SER A 152 41.45 31.27 -34.66
N ALA A 153 40.43 30.64 -34.08
CA ALA A 153 40.28 30.48 -32.64
C ALA A 153 41.37 29.56 -32.08
N THR A 154 42.05 29.98 -31.01
CA THR A 154 42.65 29.13 -29.96
C THR A 154 43.12 30.03 -28.82
N GLU A 155 42.48 29.93 -27.65
CA GLU A 155 43.12 29.85 -26.32
C GLU A 155 42.02 29.65 -25.25
N MET A 156 42.14 28.58 -24.48
CA MET A 156 41.24 28.18 -23.41
C MET A 156 42.09 27.80 -22.19
N SER A 157 41.52 27.97 -20.98
CA SER A 157 42.05 27.72 -19.61
C SER A 157 42.76 28.94 -18.98
N GLU A 158 42.48 29.36 -17.74
CA GLU A 158 42.44 28.62 -16.47
C GLU A 158 41.30 29.15 -15.54
N GLN A 159 40.37 28.30 -15.06
CA GLN A 159 40.38 27.56 -13.79
C GLN A 159 40.28 28.37 -12.46
N ARG A 160 39.24 27.98 -11.69
CA ARG A 160 39.24 27.70 -10.23
C ARG A 160 38.75 28.78 -9.26
N SER A 161 37.58 28.45 -8.69
CA SER A 161 37.10 28.75 -7.34
C SER A 161 38.20 28.98 -6.29
N ARG A 162 38.20 30.15 -5.62
CA ARG A 162 38.02 30.31 -4.15
C ARG A 162 38.25 31.75 -3.68
N ARG A 163 37.42 32.12 -2.70
CA ARG A 163 37.70 32.94 -1.50
C ARG A 163 37.22 34.39 -1.52
N ASN A 164 36.32 34.63 -0.57
CA ASN A 164 35.87 35.89 -0.03
C ASN A 164 37.01 36.84 0.38
N VAL A 165 36.59 38.09 0.63
CA VAL A 165 36.87 39.00 1.76
C VAL A 165 37.53 40.36 1.46
N TYR A 166 36.86 41.42 1.96
CA TYR A 166 37.25 42.83 2.21
C TYR A 166 37.45 43.72 0.96
N GLU A 167 37.05 44.99 0.86
CA GLU A 167 36.43 46.01 1.71
C GLU A 167 35.93 47.13 0.74
N ALA A 168 34.81 47.80 1.04
CA ALA A 168 34.43 49.06 0.37
C ALA A 168 35.11 50.25 1.09
N PRO A 169 35.35 51.43 0.46
CA PRO A 169 34.29 52.45 0.45
C PRO A 169 34.35 53.48 -0.72
N GLY A 170 33.21 54.11 -1.03
CA GLY A 170 33.16 55.24 -1.97
C GLY A 170 31.76 55.82 -2.25
N ARG A 171 31.19 56.46 -1.23
CA ARG A 171 30.07 57.46 -1.18
C ARG A 171 29.80 58.23 -2.50
N ASN A 172 28.58 58.56 -2.92
CA ASN A 172 27.37 59.10 -2.26
C ASN A 172 26.12 58.58 -3.00
N GLY A 173 25.02 58.16 -2.37
CA GLY A 173 24.02 58.93 -1.59
C GLY A 173 22.67 58.55 -2.23
N ASP A 174 21.66 58.01 -1.54
CA ASP A 174 20.97 58.57 -0.39
C ASP A 174 20.30 57.46 0.47
N TYR A 175 20.29 57.67 1.78
CA TYR A 175 19.70 56.85 2.85
C TYR A 175 18.20 57.23 3.02
N THR A 176 17.27 56.59 3.73
CA THR A 176 17.17 55.76 4.96
C THR A 176 15.84 54.99 4.89
N GLN A 177 15.77 53.67 5.10
CA GLN A 177 15.41 52.99 6.37
C GLN A 177 14.31 53.62 7.24
N ALA A 178 13.27 52.83 7.55
CA ALA A 178 12.73 52.70 8.90
C ALA A 178 12.03 51.33 9.06
N TYR A 179 12.57 50.50 9.95
CA TYR A 179 11.83 49.43 10.62
C TYR A 179 10.86 50.08 11.63
N ASP A 180 9.67 49.52 11.81
CA ASP A 180 9.21 49.25 13.18
C ASP A 180 8.15 48.14 13.26
N ASN A 181 8.32 47.30 14.27
CA ASN A 181 7.42 46.22 14.68
C ASN A 181 6.19 46.81 15.38
N ARG A 182 4.97 46.31 15.06
CA ARG A 182 3.89 46.27 16.07
C ARG A 182 2.81 45.24 15.77
N SER A 183 2.61 44.35 16.74
CA SER A 183 1.43 43.50 16.95
C SER A 183 0.11 44.24 16.73
N PHE A 184 -0.90 43.57 16.15
CA PHE A 184 -2.14 43.22 16.86
C PHE A 184 -3.03 42.26 16.06
N ARG A 185 -3.87 41.56 16.82
CA ARG A 185 -4.74 40.41 16.58
C ARG A 185 -6.00 40.72 15.76
N SER A 186 -6.73 39.64 15.42
CA SER A 186 -8.20 39.51 15.31
C SER A 186 -8.86 39.92 13.98
N ASP A 187 -9.82 39.22 13.35
CA ASP A 187 -10.69 38.06 13.69
C ASP A 187 -11.08 37.36 12.36
N GLN A 188 -11.13 36.02 12.30
CA GLN A 188 -12.37 35.21 12.24
C GLN A 188 -13.61 35.87 11.61
N LEU A 189 -14.01 35.34 10.46
CA LEU A 189 -15.39 35.06 10.03
C LEU A 189 -15.39 33.78 9.19
#